data_AF-W7KTZ0-F1
#
_entry.id   AF-W7KTZ0-F1
#
_cell.length_a   1.000
_cell.length_b   1.000
_cell.length_c   1.000
_cell.angle_alpha   90.00
_cell.angle_beta   90.00
_cell.angle_gamma   90.00
#
_symmetry.space_group_name_H-M   'P 1'
#
loop_
_entity.id
_entity.type
_entity.pdbx_description
1 polymer ?
#
loop_
_entity_poly.entity_id
_entity_poly.type
_entity_poly.pdbx_seq_one_letter_code
_entity_poly.pdbx_strand_id
1 'polypeptide(L)'
;MTGRKQIPCLFPGYKWCGPGCSGPGAPINEVDDCCRAHDKCWASGRSKCSCDREFLRCLKPKTNRHGEEGTIAAIIYIYMKIQTDFTCSRFRRRRL
;
A
#
# COMPACT_ATOMS: atom_id res chain seq x y z
N MET A 1 -22.09 2.10 16.63
CA MET A 1 -21.53 1.14 15.66
C MET A 1 -21.43 1.84 14.31
N THR A 2 -20.32 2.53 14.02
CA THR A 2 -20.12 3.23 12.75
C THR A 2 -19.64 2.23 11.70
N GLY A 3 -20.57 1.63 10.96
CA GLY A 3 -20.27 0.74 9.85
C GLY A 3 -19.52 1.50 8.75
N ARG A 4 -18.20 1.32 8.67
CA ARG A 4 -17.42 1.80 7.52
C ARG A 4 -17.89 1.01 6.29
N LYS A 5 -18.59 1.70 5.39
CA LYS A 5 -19.02 1.19 4.09
C LYS A 5 -17.76 0.68 3.37
N GLN A 6 -17.64 -0.64 3.20
CA GLN A 6 -16.49 -1.26 2.52
C GLN A 6 -16.52 -0.81 1.06
N ILE A 7 -15.57 0.02 0.66
CA ILE A 7 -15.39 0.40 -0.75
C ILE A 7 -14.92 -0.87 -1.46
N PRO A 8 -15.59 -1.32 -2.54
CA PRO A 8 -15.15 -2.50 -3.27
C PRO A 8 -13.70 -2.35 -3.71
N CYS A 9 -12.92 -3.40 -3.49
CA CYS A 9 -11.54 -3.48 -3.94
C CYS A 9 -11.44 -3.14 -5.43
N LEU A 10 -10.76 -2.04 -5.77
CA LEU A 10 -10.66 -1.55 -7.14
C LEU A 10 -9.81 -2.47 -8.03
N PHE A 11 -8.83 -3.17 -7.45
CA PHE A 11 -8.02 -4.16 -8.16
C PHE A 11 -8.62 -5.56 -7.96
N PRO A 12 -9.25 -6.15 -8.99
CA PRO A 12 -9.77 -7.51 -8.88
C PRO A 12 -8.64 -8.49 -8.59
N GLY A 13 -8.88 -9.44 -7.68
CA GLY A 13 -7.92 -10.47 -7.28
C GLY A 13 -7.23 -10.19 -5.95
N TYR A 14 -6.85 -8.95 -5.64
CA TYR A 14 -6.10 -8.57 -4.43
C TYR A 14 -7.03 -8.27 -3.24
N LYS A 15 -6.61 -8.65 -2.01
CA LYS A 15 -7.42 -8.47 -0.79
C LYS A 15 -7.00 -7.26 0.04
N TRP A 16 -5.77 -6.80 -0.15
CA TRP A 16 -5.15 -5.73 0.63
C TRP A 16 -4.64 -4.59 -0.25
N CYS A 17 -4.27 -4.85 -1.50
CA CYS A 17 -3.82 -3.78 -2.38
C CYS A 17 -4.97 -2.98 -3.01
N GLY A 18 -5.12 -1.71 -2.60
CA GLY A 18 -5.94 -0.72 -3.30
C GLY A 18 -6.92 0.05 -2.40
N PRO A 19 -7.51 1.15 -2.90
CA PRO A 19 -8.54 1.87 -2.16
C PRO A 19 -9.71 0.95 -1.81
N GLY A 20 -10.07 0.88 -0.53
CA GLY A 20 -11.15 0.02 -0.05
C GLY A 20 -10.75 -1.40 0.31
N CYS A 21 -9.52 -1.82 -0.01
CA CYS A 21 -8.96 -3.10 0.41
C CYS A 21 -8.20 -2.94 1.72
N SER A 22 -8.62 -3.65 2.78
CA SER A 22 -7.84 -3.81 4.02
C SER A 22 -8.19 -5.13 4.74
N GLY A 23 -8.39 -6.19 3.94
CA GLY A 23 -8.93 -7.46 4.41
C GLY A 23 -10.46 -7.47 4.57
N PRO A 24 -11.03 -8.52 5.18
CA PRO A 24 -10.38 -9.60 5.92
C PRO A 24 -9.73 -10.70 5.05
N GLY A 25 -8.79 -11.46 5.62
CA GLY A 25 -8.23 -12.69 5.04
C GLY A 25 -6.71 -12.71 4.85
N ALA A 26 -6.16 -13.90 4.60
CA ALA A 26 -4.74 -14.06 4.27
C ALA A 26 -4.42 -13.42 2.89
N PRO A 27 -3.27 -12.72 2.76
CA PRO A 27 -2.76 -12.28 1.48
C PRO A 27 -2.69 -13.44 0.50
N ILE A 28 -3.00 -13.15 -0.76
CA ILE A 28 -2.98 -14.16 -1.82
C ILE A 28 -1.58 -14.37 -2.40
N ASN A 29 -0.73 -13.35 -2.32
CA ASN A 29 0.63 -13.36 -2.82
C ASN A 29 1.49 -12.37 -2.03
N GLU A 30 2.75 -12.32 -2.43
CA GLU A 30 3.75 -11.51 -1.77
C GLU A 30 3.56 -9.99 -1.93
N VAL A 31 2.94 -9.54 -3.02
CA VAL A 31 2.60 -8.12 -3.24
C VAL A 31 1.44 -7.72 -2.31
N ASP A 32 0.42 -8.57 -2.22
CA ASP A 32 -0.73 -8.42 -1.33
C ASP A 32 -0.30 -8.40 0.15
N ASP A 33 0.76 -9.14 0.50
CA ASP A 33 1.35 -9.09 1.84
C ASP A 33 2.01 -7.75 2.16
N CYS A 34 2.73 -7.14 1.19
CA CYS A 34 3.25 -5.78 1.37
C CYS A 34 2.11 -4.77 1.62
N CYS A 35 0.99 -4.90 0.90
CA CYS A 35 -0.16 -4.03 1.08
C CYS A 35 -0.78 -4.21 2.47
N ARG A 36 -0.94 -5.46 2.93
CA ARG A 36 -1.37 -5.76 4.30
C ARG A 36 -0.49 -5.10 5.36
N ALA A 37 0.83 -5.18 5.19
CA ALA A 37 1.78 -4.56 6.12
C ALA A 37 1.66 -3.02 6.12
N HIS A 38 1.45 -2.42 4.95
CA HIS A 38 1.24 -0.98 4.79
C HIS A 38 -0.05 -0.51 5.47
N ASP A 39 -1.17 -1.21 5.25
CA ASP A 39 -2.47 -0.91 5.89
C ASP A 39 -2.37 -0.97 7.41
N LYS A 40 -1.75 -2.02 7.94
CA LYS A 40 -1.51 -2.17 9.39
C LYS A 40 -0.61 -1.05 9.92
N CYS A 41 0.43 -0.66 9.17
CA CYS A 41 1.28 0.45 9.55
C CYS A 41 0.49 1.76 9.63
N TRP A 42 -0.35 2.06 8.64
CA TRP A 42 -1.23 3.23 8.66
C TRP A 42 -2.23 3.21 9.83
N ALA A 43 -2.80 2.04 10.14
CA ALA A 43 -3.72 1.86 11.27
C ALA A 43 -3.04 2.00 12.64
N SER A 44 -1.73 1.72 12.73
CA SER A 44 -0.96 1.78 13.99
C SER A 44 -0.69 3.20 14.51
N GLY A 45 -0.99 4.24 13.72
CA GLY A 45 -0.69 5.63 14.08
C GLY A 45 0.79 6.04 13.89
N ARG A 46 1.62 5.16 13.33
CA ARG A 46 3.00 5.49 12.91
C ARG A 46 3.02 6.59 11.84
N SER A 47 4.19 7.21 11.66
CA SER A 47 4.37 8.21 10.60
C SER A 47 4.02 7.63 9.23
N LYS A 48 3.02 8.22 8.56
CA LYS A 48 2.59 7.80 7.22
C LYS A 48 3.75 7.79 6.22
N CYS A 49 4.66 8.76 6.31
CA CYS A 49 5.85 8.80 5.47
C CYS A 49 6.80 7.61 5.74
N SER A 50 6.93 7.16 6.99
CA SER A 50 7.70 5.95 7.31
C SER A 50 7.03 4.71 6.73
N CYS A 51 5.70 4.59 6.91
CA CYS A 51 4.94 3.48 6.36
C CYS A 51 5.05 3.41 4.83
N ASP A 52 4.91 4.54 4.14
CA ASP A 52 5.00 4.60 2.68
C ASP A 52 6.42 4.20 2.18
N ARG A 53 7.48 4.61 2.88
CA ARG A 53 8.87 4.19 2.57
C ARG A 53 9.12 2.70 2.80
N GLU A 54 8.62 2.16 3.91
CA GLU A 54 8.70 0.72 4.21
C GLU A 54 7.96 -0.08 3.13
N PHE A 55 6.80 0.41 2.70
CA PHE A 55 6.02 -0.22 1.65
C PHE A 55 6.74 -0.21 0.29
N LEU A 56 7.32 0.93 -0.12
CA LEU A 56 8.15 1.00 -1.33
C LEU A 56 9.34 0.03 -1.28
N ARG A 57 9.99 -0.11 -0.11
CA ARG A 57 11.08 -1.07 0.07
C ARG A 57 10.60 -2.52 -0.08
N CYS A 58 9.41 -2.82 0.41
CA CYS A 58 8.78 -4.14 0.28
C CYS A 58 8.43 -4.47 -1.17
N LEU A 59 7.88 -3.50 -1.93
CA LEU A 59 7.47 -3.69 -3.33
C LEU A 59 8.63 -3.75 -4.32
N LYS A 60 9.71 -2.98 -4.09
CA LYS A 60 10.83 -2.85 -5.03
C LYS A 60 11.39 -4.19 -5.57
N PRO A 61 11.67 -5.23 -4.77
CA PRO A 61 12.15 -6.50 -5.32
C PRO A 61 11.07 -7.25 -6.14
N LYS A 62 9.79 -6.98 -5.90
CA LYS A 62 8.67 -7.67 -6.56
C LYS A 62 8.38 -7.11 -7.95
N THR A 63 8.81 -5.89 -8.27
CA THR A 63 8.65 -5.28 -9.60
C THR A 63 9.42 -6.00 -10.70
N ASN A 64 10.44 -6.78 -10.34
CA ASN A 64 11.26 -7.53 -11.29
C ASN A 64 10.75 -8.96 -11.52
N ARG A 65 9.62 -9.35 -10.91
CA ARG A 65 9.01 -10.66 -11.13
C ARG A 65 8.39 -10.74 -12.52
N HIS A 66 8.40 -11.92 -13.11
CA HIS A 66 7.71 -12.17 -14.36
C HIS A 66 6.22 -12.44 -14.11
N GLY A 67 5.39 -12.10 -15.10
CA GLY A 67 3.95 -12.34 -15.07
C GLY A 67 3.15 -11.24 -14.38
N GLU A 68 1.89 -11.55 -14.08
CA GLU A 68 0.90 -10.58 -13.60
C GLU A 68 1.28 -9.94 -12.26
N GLU A 69 1.84 -10.71 -11.32
CA GLU A 69 2.29 -10.19 -10.02
C GLU A 69 3.32 -9.07 -10.18
N GLY A 70 4.31 -9.26 -11.06
CA GLY A 70 5.36 -8.27 -11.29
C GLY A 70 4.83 -6.99 -11.96
N THR A 71 3.95 -7.14 -12.95
CA THR A 71 3.27 -6.01 -13.61
C THR A 71 2.46 -5.19 -12.60
N ILE A 72 1.67 -5.86 -11.76
CA ILE A 72 0.88 -5.19 -10.71
C ILE A 72 1.79 -4.54 -9.67
N ALA A 73 2.86 -5.23 -9.24
CA ALA A 73 3.84 -4.66 -8.32
C ALA A 73 4.46 -3.37 -8.88
N ALA A 74 4.81 -3.34 -10.17
CA ALA A 74 5.37 -2.17 -10.83
C ALA A 74 4.39 -0.99 -10.86
N ILE A 75 3.11 -1.25 -11.21
CA ILE A 75 2.06 -0.22 -11.21
C ILE A 75 1.87 0.37 -9.81
N ILE A 76 1.73 -0.48 -8.79
CA ILE A 76 1.57 -0.05 -7.40
C ILE A 76 2.81 0.73 -6.95
N TYR A 77 4.02 0.28 -7.29
CA TYR A 77 5.26 0.95 -6.93
C TYR A 77 5.36 2.36 -7.52
N ILE A 78 4.97 2.54 -8.80
CA ILE A 78 4.94 3.85 -9.47
C ILE A 78 3.94 4.78 -8.78
N TYR A 79 2.71 4.31 -8.54
CA TYR A 79 1.69 5.06 -7.82
C TYR A 79 2.18 5.48 -6.43
N MET A 80 2.75 4.54 -5.68
CA MET A 80 3.22 4.79 -4.33
C MET A 80 4.41 5.73 -4.27
N LYS A 81 5.28 5.77 -5.29
CA LYS A 81 6.34 6.80 -5.36
C LYS A 81 5.74 8.20 -5.37
N ILE A 82 4.75 8.41 -6.24
CA ILE A 82 4.05 9.70 -6.35
C ILE A 82 3.35 10.01 -5.02
N GLN A 83 2.57 9.08 -4.47
CA GLN A 83 1.88 9.28 -3.19
C GLN A 83 2.87 9.59 -2.06
N THR A 84 3.99 8.86 -1.97
CA THR A 84 5.02 9.04 -0.94
C THR A 84 5.60 10.44 -0.99
N ASP A 85 5.84 10.99 -2.19
CA ASP A 85 6.34 12.35 -2.33
C ASP A 85 5.36 13.37 -1.72
N PHE A 86 4.05 13.19 -1.89
CA PHE A 86 3.04 14.02 -1.24
C PHE A 86 2.92 13.77 0.28
N THR A 87 2.91 12.50 0.71
CA THR A 87 2.83 12.12 2.14
C THR A 87 4.02 12.67 2.92
N CYS A 88 5.22 12.52 2.37
CA CYS A 88 6.48 12.93 3.00
C CYS A 88 6.75 14.45 2.85
N SER A 89 6.32 15.10 1.77
CA SER A 89 6.45 16.57 1.64
C SER A 89 5.53 17.33 2.59
N ARG A 90 4.34 16.79 2.92
CA ARG A 90 3.50 17.34 4.00
C ARG A 90 4.19 17.25 5.37
N PHE A 91 5.08 16.28 5.58
CA PHE A 91 5.90 16.21 6.81
C PHE A 91 6.99 17.30 6.83
N ARG A 92 7.61 17.63 5.68
CA ARG A 92 8.53 18.79 5.58
C ARG A 92 7.83 20.11 5.90
N ARG A 93 6.56 20.28 5.52
CA ARG A 93 5.77 21.51 5.79
C ARG A 93 5.29 21.66 7.24
N ARG A 94 5.22 20.59 8.04
CA ARG A 94 4.77 20.63 9.45
C ARG A 94 5.90 20.81 10.47
N ARG A 95 7.16 20.90 10.02
CA ARG A 95 8.35 21.12 10.84
C ARG A 95 8.94 22.54 10.73
N LEU A 96 8.25 23.43 10.03
CA LEU A 96 8.54 24.87 9.97
C LEU A 96 7.44 25.62 10.73
#